data_AF-A0A962QPX5-F1
#
_entry.id   AF-A0A962QPX5-F1
#
_cell.length_a   1.000
_cell.length_b   1.000
_cell.length_c   1.000
_cell.angle_alpha   90.00
_cell.angle_beta   90.00
_cell.angle_gamma   90.00
#
_symmetry.space_group_name_H-M   'P 1'
#
loop_
_entity.id
_entity.type
_entity.pdbx_description
1 polymer ?
#
loop_
_entity_poly.entity_id
_entity_poly.type
_entity_poly.pdbx_seq_one_letter_code
_entity_poly.pdbx_strand_id
1 'polypeptide(L)'
;MNEGRVPWTLVWLLTGGGLLYLLSPILMPFVVAALLAYLGDPLVDRLEARRLKRTPAVVLVFSVIFLLLVLSLIVLLPRIEAQIGQLMQKLPVYLEWARSHVVPRIQALLPVEVTQLDLGLLQRTLASHWREAGGLLANVWSTFSGSGLAVLGWLANLLLVPVLTFYLLRDWDHLVAGVHALLPRRNEATVSRLAREADEVLSAFLRGQLLVMFALGVIYTTGLWLV
;
A
#
# COMPACT_ATOMS: atom_id res chain seq x y z
N MET A 1 44.51 -27.15 -10.38
CA MET A 1 44.01 -27.21 -8.99
C MET A 1 43.48 -25.83 -8.60
N ASN A 2 42.21 -25.55 -8.89
CA ASN A 2 41.49 -24.38 -8.39
C ASN A 2 40.35 -24.92 -7.52
N GLU A 3 40.72 -25.47 -6.36
CA GLU A 3 39.78 -26.08 -5.44
C GLU A 3 39.12 -25.01 -4.56
N GLY A 4 37.78 -25.00 -4.58
CA GLY A 4 37.01 -24.91 -3.35
C GLY A 4 36.83 -23.57 -2.65
N ARG A 5 37.20 -22.41 -3.23
CA ARG A 5 36.76 -21.13 -2.66
C ARG A 5 35.29 -20.90 -3.01
N VAL A 6 34.40 -21.43 -2.17
CA VAL A 6 32.99 -21.00 -2.14
C VAL A 6 33.03 -19.48 -2.08
N PRO A 7 32.49 -18.76 -3.08
CA PRO A 7 32.58 -17.32 -3.07
C PRO A 7 31.75 -16.86 -1.87
N TRP A 8 32.42 -16.25 -0.90
CA TRP A 8 31.78 -15.77 0.34
C TRP A 8 30.54 -14.92 0.06
N THR A 9 30.48 -14.27 -1.10
CA THR A 9 29.29 -13.58 -1.61
C THR A 9 28.07 -14.50 -1.73
N LEU A 10 28.19 -15.74 -2.22
CA LEU A 10 27.07 -16.70 -2.27
C LEU A 10 26.61 -17.12 -0.87
N VAL A 11 27.53 -17.27 0.08
CA VAL A 11 27.18 -17.60 1.48
C VAL A 11 26.38 -16.47 2.11
N TRP A 12 26.83 -15.21 1.94
CA TRP A 12 26.10 -14.02 2.40
C TRP A 12 24.75 -13.85 1.70
N LEU A 13 24.66 -14.17 0.42
CA LEU A 13 23.42 -14.04 -0.35
C LEU A 13 22.39 -15.10 0.05
N LEU A 14 22.83 -16.35 0.29
CA LEU A 14 21.97 -17.44 0.76
C LEU A 14 21.54 -17.27 2.23
N THR A 15 22.45 -16.87 3.11
CA THR A 15 22.08 -16.57 4.51
C THR A 15 21.19 -15.34 4.60
N GLY A 16 21.52 -14.26 3.88
CA GLY A 16 20.68 -13.07 3.80
C GLY A 16 19.29 -13.38 3.22
N GLY A 17 19.22 -14.12 2.11
CA GLY A 17 17.96 -14.53 1.49
C GLY A 17 17.12 -15.43 2.39
N GLY A 18 17.74 -16.40 3.07
CA GLY A 18 17.06 -17.26 4.04
C GLY A 18 16.53 -16.50 5.25
N LEU A 19 17.31 -15.54 5.77
CA LEU A 19 16.88 -14.67 6.86
C LEU A 19 15.71 -13.77 6.43
N LEU A 20 15.77 -13.18 5.24
CA LEU A 20 14.68 -12.37 4.67
C LEU A 20 13.40 -13.18 4.46
N TYR A 21 13.51 -14.45 4.05
CA TYR A 21 12.36 -15.34 3.92
C TYR A 21 11.71 -15.61 5.29
N LEU A 22 12.51 -15.94 6.31
CA LEU A 22 12.03 -16.18 7.68
C LEU A 22 11.43 -14.92 8.33
N LEU A 23 12.02 -13.74 8.09
CA LEU A 23 11.52 -12.47 8.62
C LEU A 23 10.44 -11.83 7.74
N SER A 24 10.13 -12.35 6.55
CA SER A 24 9.16 -11.76 5.62
C SER A 24 7.81 -11.38 6.27
N PRO A 25 7.23 -12.15 7.21
CA PRO A 25 5.97 -11.76 7.85
C PRO A 25 6.11 -10.55 8.78
N ILE A 26 7.28 -10.35 9.37
CA ILE A 26 7.60 -9.25 10.29
C ILE A 26 8.12 -8.03 9.53
N LEU A 27 8.68 -8.23 8.33
CA LEU A 27 9.20 -7.15 7.49
C LEU A 27 8.08 -6.23 6.99
N MET A 28 6.89 -6.76 6.68
CA MET A 28 5.79 -5.93 6.17
C MET A 28 5.40 -4.77 7.08
N PRO A 29 5.09 -4.96 8.38
CA PRO A 29 4.76 -3.84 9.25
C PRO A 29 5.94 -2.85 9.41
N PHE A 30 7.18 -3.33 9.35
CA PHE A 30 8.37 -2.47 9.32
C PHE A 30 8.47 -1.61 8.07
N VAL A 31 8.24 -2.20 6.88
CA VAL A 31 8.29 -1.49 5.60
C VAL A 31 7.19 -0.45 5.52
N VAL A 32 5.97 -0.79 5.95
CA VAL A 32 4.85 0.17 6.01
C VAL A 32 5.17 1.31 6.98
N ALA A 33 5.70 0.99 8.16
CA ALA A 33 6.09 2.00 9.14
C ALA A 33 7.22 2.90 8.65
N ALA A 34 8.21 2.36 7.96
CA ALA A 34 9.31 3.12 7.36
C ALA A 34 8.82 4.03 6.24
N LEU A 35 7.88 3.56 5.40
CA LEU A 35 7.26 4.38 4.36
C LEU A 35 6.47 5.55 4.96
N LEU A 36 5.68 5.29 6.00
CA LEU A 36 4.94 6.33 6.72
C LEU A 36 5.87 7.32 7.42
N ALA A 37 6.96 6.84 8.03
CA ALA A 37 7.97 7.68 8.64
C ALA A 37 8.66 8.58 7.61
N TYR A 38 9.10 8.01 6.48
CA TYR A 38 9.67 8.78 5.37
C TYR A 38 8.71 9.86 4.84
N LEU A 39 7.42 9.55 4.71
CA LEU A 39 6.42 10.54 4.29
C LEU A 39 6.18 11.64 5.35
N GLY A 40 6.26 11.29 6.63
CA GLY A 40 6.06 12.20 7.76
C GLY A 40 7.27 13.08 8.07
N ASP A 41 8.47 12.61 7.80
CA ASP A 41 9.73 13.28 8.09
C ASP A 41 9.83 14.71 7.52
N PRO A 42 9.55 14.99 6.24
CA PRO A 42 9.58 16.36 5.71
C PRO A 42 8.50 17.27 6.30
N LEU A 43 7.47 16.72 6.95
CA LEU A 43 6.49 17.51 7.71
C LEU A 43 7.04 17.84 9.11
N VAL A 44 7.75 16.90 9.73
CA VAL A 44 8.44 17.11 11.01
C VAL A 44 9.53 18.17 10.86
N ASP A 45 10.40 18.06 9.85
CA ASP A 45 11.47 19.03 9.57
C ASP A 45 10.94 20.45 9.37
N ARG A 46 9.80 20.60 8.68
CA ARG A 46 9.14 21.90 8.48
C ARG A 46 8.62 22.49 9.80
N LEU A 47 8.21 21.66 10.75
CA LEU A 47 7.81 22.09 12.09
C LEU A 47 9.02 22.43 12.97
N GLU A 48 10.10 21.65 12.86
CA GLU A 48 11.37 21.95 13.54
C GLU A 48 11.95 23.28 13.08
N ALA A 49 11.91 23.58 11.78
CA ALA A 49 12.30 24.87 11.21
C ALA A 49 11.48 26.05 11.78
N ARG A 50 10.28 25.79 12.32
CA ARG A 50 9.44 26.78 13.02
C ARG A 50 9.71 26.84 14.54
N ARG A 51 10.86 26.32 15.00
CA ARG A 51 11.33 26.29 16.40
C ARG A 51 10.61 25.30 17.32
N LEU A 52 9.90 24.30 16.78
CA LEU A 52 9.40 23.19 17.60
C LEU A 52 10.52 22.19 17.87
N LYS A 53 10.55 21.60 19.08
CA LYS A 53 11.45 20.48 19.38
C LYS A 53 11.01 19.23 18.60
N ARG A 54 11.94 18.33 18.29
CA ARG A 54 11.68 17.11 17.52
C ARG A 54 10.52 16.27 18.04
N THR A 55 10.56 15.86 19.31
CA THR A 55 9.53 14.99 19.90
C THR A 55 8.11 15.55 19.78
N PRO A 56 7.80 16.82 20.15
CA PRO A 56 6.46 17.36 19.96
C PRO A 56 6.08 17.55 18.48
N ALA A 57 7.03 17.87 17.60
CA ALA A 57 6.76 17.92 16.15
C ALA A 57 6.34 16.55 15.62
N VAL A 58 7.07 15.49 16.01
CA VAL A 58 6.77 14.09 15.66
C VAL A 58 5.41 13.67 16.20
N VAL A 59 5.11 13.94 17.48
CA VAL A 59 3.81 13.60 18.09
C VAL A 59 2.67 14.25 17.31
N LEU A 60 2.82 15.53 16.93
CA LEU A 60 1.80 16.26 16.19
C LEU A 60 1.60 15.70 14.78
N VAL A 61 2.68 15.51 14.02
CA VAL A 61 2.63 14.96 12.65
C VAL A 61 2.07 13.55 12.65
N PHE A 62 2.57 12.70 13.54
CA PHE A 62 2.08 11.33 13.70
C PHE A 62 0.59 11.31 14.03
N SER A 63 0.14 12.14 14.97
CA SER A 63 -1.28 12.21 15.35
C SER A 63 -2.16 12.64 14.17
N VAL A 64 -1.73 13.63 13.39
CA VAL A 64 -2.46 14.10 12.20
C VAL A 64 -2.51 13.02 11.12
N ILE A 65 -1.37 12.41 10.77
CA ILE A 65 -1.30 11.36 9.75
C ILE A 65 -2.14 10.15 10.18
N PHE A 66 -2.00 9.71 11.43
CA PHE A 66 -2.73 8.58 11.97
C PHE A 66 -4.25 8.85 12.00
N LEU A 67 -4.66 10.03 12.44
CA LEU A 67 -6.07 10.44 12.42
C LEU A 67 -6.63 10.47 10.99
N LEU A 68 -5.90 11.06 10.04
CA LEU A 68 -6.30 11.10 8.63
C LEU A 68 -6.40 9.69 8.03
N LEU A 69 -5.45 8.81 8.35
CA LEU A 69 -5.44 7.42 7.90
C LEU A 69 -6.65 6.65 8.45
N VAL A 70 -6.92 6.74 9.75
CA VAL A 70 -8.05 6.08 10.41
C VAL A 70 -9.37 6.61 9.87
N LEU A 71 -9.51 7.93 9.75
CA LEU A 71 -10.72 8.55 9.19
C LEU A 71 -10.93 8.13 7.73
N SER A 72 -9.86 8.11 6.94
CA SER A 72 -9.88 7.65 5.56
C SER A 72 -10.36 6.20 5.48
N LEU A 73 -9.79 5.30 6.28
CA LEU A 73 -10.23 3.89 6.33
C LEU A 73 -11.70 3.75 6.72
N ILE A 74 -12.16 4.46 7.77
CA ILE A 74 -13.55 4.41 8.23
C ILE A 74 -14.53 4.89 7.14
N VAL A 75 -14.16 5.89 6.33
CA VAL A 75 -15.04 6.43 5.28
C VAL A 75 -14.92 5.67 3.96
N LEU A 76 -13.70 5.39 3.49
CA LEU A 76 -13.46 4.78 2.19
C LEU A 76 -13.84 3.31 2.17
N LEU A 77 -13.51 2.55 3.22
CA LEU A 77 -13.75 1.11 3.24
C LEU A 77 -15.24 0.74 3.04
N PRO A 78 -16.21 1.33 3.76
CA PRO A 78 -17.63 1.04 3.52
C PRO A 78 -18.13 1.58 2.16
N ARG A 79 -17.58 2.70 1.68
CA ARG A 79 -17.92 3.23 0.34
C ARG A 79 -17.48 2.27 -0.75
N ILE A 80 -16.26 1.76 -0.66
CA ILE A 80 -15.71 0.77 -1.59
C ILE A 80 -16.53 -0.51 -1.52
N GLU A 81 -16.86 -0.99 -0.33
CA GLU A 81 -17.70 -2.18 -0.17
C GLU A 81 -19.08 -2.00 -0.80
N ALA A 82 -19.75 -0.87 -0.55
CA ALA A 82 -21.03 -0.57 -1.16
C ALA A 82 -20.93 -0.48 -2.69
N GLN A 83 -19.87 0.14 -3.23
CA GLN A 83 -19.63 0.23 -4.67
C GLN A 83 -19.40 -1.15 -5.31
N ILE A 84 -18.60 -2.01 -4.68
CA ILE A 84 -18.39 -3.37 -5.19
C ILE A 84 -19.68 -4.18 -5.07
N GLY A 85 -20.45 -4.03 -3.98
CA GLY A 85 -21.77 -4.65 -3.83
C GLY A 85 -22.72 -4.24 -4.97
N GLN A 86 -22.77 -2.96 -5.33
CA GLN A 86 -23.54 -2.47 -6.48
C GLN A 86 -23.03 -3.03 -7.81
N LEU A 87 -21.70 -3.12 -7.99
CA LEU A 87 -21.10 -3.74 -9.15
C LEU A 87 -21.51 -5.21 -9.28
N MET A 88 -21.50 -5.96 -8.18
CA MET A 88 -21.91 -7.37 -8.17
C MET A 88 -23.40 -7.55 -8.52
N GLN A 89 -24.25 -6.61 -8.11
CA GLN A 89 -25.67 -6.60 -8.49
C GLN A 89 -25.88 -6.27 -9.98
N LYS A 90 -25.05 -5.38 -10.56
CA LYS A 90 -25.12 -5.01 -11.99
C LYS A 90 -24.35 -5.94 -12.93
N LEU A 91 -23.46 -6.76 -12.38
CA LEU A 91 -22.66 -7.73 -13.11
C LEU A 91 -23.46 -8.61 -14.09
N PRO A 92 -24.62 -9.21 -13.73
CA PRO A 92 -25.43 -9.96 -14.69
C PRO A 92 -25.82 -9.15 -15.93
N VAL A 93 -26.26 -7.90 -15.74
CA VAL A 93 -26.66 -7.00 -16.83
C VAL A 93 -25.47 -6.70 -17.73
N TYR A 94 -24.27 -6.50 -17.15
CA TYR A 94 -23.05 -6.28 -17.93
C TYR A 94 -22.61 -7.53 -18.71
N LEU A 95 -22.79 -8.71 -18.14
CA LEU A 95 -22.49 -9.98 -18.82
C LEU A 95 -23.46 -10.27 -19.96
N GLU A 96 -24.75 -9.97 -19.78
CA GLU A 96 -25.76 -10.07 -20.84
C GLU A 96 -25.49 -9.07 -21.98
N TRP A 97 -25.11 -7.83 -21.64
CA TRP A 97 -24.68 -6.85 -22.64
C TRP A 97 -23.43 -7.33 -23.40
N ALA A 98 -22.42 -7.85 -22.70
CA ALA A 98 -21.23 -8.40 -23.33
C ALA A 98 -21.56 -9.59 -24.25
N ARG A 99 -22.45 -10.49 -23.81
CA ARG A 99 -22.93 -11.62 -24.62
C ARG A 99 -23.67 -11.18 -25.88
N SER A 100 -24.47 -10.13 -25.80
CA SER A 100 -25.30 -9.66 -26.92
C SER A 100 -24.57 -8.73 -27.89
N HIS A 101 -23.58 -7.96 -27.43
CA HIS A 101 -22.94 -6.90 -28.23
C HIS A 101 -21.45 -7.11 -28.51
N VAL A 102 -20.75 -7.84 -27.65
CA VAL A 102 -19.28 -8.03 -27.71
C VAL A 102 -18.94 -9.38 -28.32
N VAL A 103 -19.55 -10.47 -27.82
CA VAL A 103 -19.32 -11.83 -28.33
C VAL A 103 -19.56 -11.97 -29.85
N PRO A 104 -20.64 -11.42 -30.44
CA PRO A 104 -20.87 -11.53 -31.88
C PRO A 104 -19.83 -10.79 -32.73
N ARG A 105 -19.31 -9.65 -32.22
CA ARG A 105 -18.26 -8.87 -32.92
C ARG A 105 -16.91 -9.57 -32.88
N ILE A 106 -16.60 -10.24 -31.77
CA ILE A 106 -15.37 -11.02 -31.62
C ILE A 106 -15.43 -12.25 -32.55
N GLN A 107 -16.56 -12.96 -32.59
CA GLN A 107 -16.77 -14.11 -33.48
C GLN A 107 -16.69 -13.72 -34.97
N ALA A 108 -17.07 -12.50 -35.33
CA ALA A 108 -16.95 -12.00 -36.71
C ALA A 108 -15.50 -11.72 -37.14
N LEU A 109 -14.58 -11.46 -36.20
CA LEU A 109 -13.17 -11.12 -36.46
C LEU A 109 -12.23 -12.32 -36.27
N LEU A 110 -12.62 -13.28 -35.44
CA LEU A 110 -11.86 -14.48 -35.13
C LEU A 110 -12.76 -15.70 -35.34
N PRO A 111 -12.45 -16.63 -36.27
CA PRO A 111 -13.16 -17.90 -36.45
C PRO A 111 -12.79 -18.89 -35.33
N VAL A 112 -12.85 -18.42 -34.09
CA VAL A 112 -12.72 -19.23 -32.89
C VAL A 112 -14.14 -19.47 -32.40
N GLU A 113 -14.51 -20.72 -32.15
CA GLU A 113 -15.78 -21.06 -31.51
C GLU A 113 -15.78 -20.54 -30.06
N VAL A 114 -16.12 -19.25 -29.88
CA VAL A 114 -16.30 -18.63 -28.55
C VAL A 114 -17.55 -19.16 -27.82
N THR A 115 -18.13 -20.25 -28.34
CA THR A 115 -19.38 -20.90 -27.92
C THR A 115 -19.33 -21.44 -26.48
N GLN A 116 -18.15 -21.49 -25.83
CA GLN A 116 -17.98 -22.04 -24.48
C GLN A 116 -17.44 -21.06 -23.43
N LEU A 117 -17.47 -19.74 -23.66
CA LEU A 117 -17.36 -18.83 -22.52
C LEU A 117 -18.64 -18.94 -21.69
N ASP A 118 -18.62 -19.83 -20.69
CA ASP A 118 -19.66 -19.96 -19.68
C ASP A 118 -19.59 -18.75 -18.75
N LEU A 119 -20.08 -17.62 -19.27
CA LEU A 119 -20.23 -16.37 -18.53
C LEU A 119 -21.11 -16.57 -17.28
N GLY A 120 -21.96 -17.61 -17.27
CA GLY A 120 -22.74 -18.00 -16.11
C GLY A 120 -21.88 -18.64 -15.01
N LEU A 121 -20.93 -19.51 -15.36
CA LEU A 121 -19.94 -20.04 -14.42
C LEU A 121 -19.06 -18.91 -13.87
N LEU A 122 -18.60 -18.00 -14.74
CA LEU A 122 -17.81 -16.83 -14.33
C LEU A 122 -18.58 -15.95 -13.32
N GLN A 123 -19.85 -15.67 -13.60
CA GLN A 123 -20.73 -14.92 -12.70
C GLN A 123 -20.90 -15.61 -11.36
N ARG A 124 -21.16 -16.92 -11.36
CA ARG A 124 -21.38 -17.71 -10.13
C ARG A 124 -20.13 -17.74 -9.27
N THR A 125 -18.95 -17.95 -9.86
CA THR A 125 -17.66 -17.96 -9.16
C THR A 125 -17.33 -16.59 -8.57
N LEU A 126 -17.55 -15.51 -9.32
CA LEU A 126 -17.33 -14.14 -8.82
C LEU A 126 -18.32 -13.79 -7.70
N ALA A 127 -19.60 -14.12 -7.86
CA ALA A 127 -20.61 -13.85 -6.86
C ALA A 127 -20.46 -14.72 -5.59
N SER A 128 -20.01 -15.97 -5.72
CA SER A 128 -19.74 -16.84 -4.58
C SER A 128 -18.54 -16.37 -3.79
N HIS A 129 -17.42 -16.05 -4.43
CA HIS A 129 -16.25 -15.52 -3.75
C HIS A 129 -16.54 -14.18 -3.07
N TRP A 130 -17.36 -13.31 -3.68
CA TRP A 130 -17.78 -12.07 -3.04
C TRP A 130 -18.66 -12.29 -1.80
N ARG A 131 -19.67 -13.19 -1.89
CA ARG A 131 -20.53 -13.53 -0.75
C ARG A 131 -19.79 -14.25 0.37
N GLU A 132 -18.88 -15.15 0.02
CA GLU A 132 -18.07 -15.91 0.97
C GLU A 132 -17.04 -15.02 1.66
N ALA A 133 -16.46 -14.06 0.92
CA ALA A 133 -15.69 -12.98 1.52
C ALA A 133 -16.56 -12.04 2.37
N GLY A 134 -17.89 -12.06 2.23
CA GLY A 134 -18.87 -11.29 2.99
C GLY A 134 -18.70 -9.76 2.92
N GLY A 135 -17.86 -9.28 2.01
CA GLY A 135 -17.28 -7.93 2.08
C GLY A 135 -16.01 -7.89 2.92
N LEU A 136 -15.09 -6.97 2.60
CA LEU A 136 -13.83 -6.82 3.33
C LEU A 136 -14.06 -6.67 4.85
N LEU A 137 -15.19 -6.07 5.25
CA LEU A 137 -15.59 -5.93 6.65
C LEU A 137 -16.01 -7.25 7.32
N ALA A 138 -16.74 -8.13 6.64
CA ALA A 138 -17.16 -9.41 7.23
C ALA A 138 -15.99 -10.38 7.41
N ASN A 139 -15.01 -10.35 6.50
CA ASN A 139 -13.78 -11.13 6.65
C ASN A 139 -12.92 -10.65 7.84
N VAL A 140 -12.88 -9.34 8.08
CA VAL A 140 -12.28 -8.81 9.31
C VAL A 140 -13.08 -9.32 10.51
N TRP A 141 -14.40 -9.16 10.52
CA TRP A 141 -15.24 -9.59 11.64
C TRP A 141 -15.13 -11.10 11.96
N SER A 142 -15.14 -11.95 10.94
CA SER A 142 -15.04 -13.41 11.09
C SER A 142 -13.68 -13.82 11.68
N THR A 143 -12.60 -13.15 11.29
CA THR A 143 -11.25 -13.35 11.85
C THR A 143 -11.22 -12.96 13.33
N PHE A 144 -11.93 -11.88 13.71
CA PHE A 144 -12.07 -11.46 15.11
C PHE A 144 -12.92 -12.41 15.96
N SER A 145 -13.93 -13.06 15.37
CA SER A 145 -14.81 -14.00 16.11
C SER A 145 -14.29 -15.44 16.18
N GLY A 146 -13.48 -15.88 15.21
CA GLY A 146 -13.20 -17.31 14.98
C GLY A 146 -11.94 -17.88 15.66
N SER A 147 -10.94 -17.06 16.01
CA SER A 147 -9.70 -17.55 16.60
C SER A 147 -9.02 -16.48 17.47
N GLY A 148 -8.99 -16.69 18.78
CA GLY A 148 -8.32 -15.77 19.72
C GLY A 148 -6.84 -15.54 19.39
N LEU A 149 -6.14 -16.55 18.86
CA LEU A 149 -4.75 -16.41 18.40
C LEU A 149 -4.63 -15.53 17.14
N ALA A 150 -5.59 -15.63 16.21
CA ALA A 150 -5.61 -14.78 15.02
C ALA A 150 -5.89 -13.31 15.40
N VAL A 151 -6.79 -13.08 16.36
CA VAL A 151 -7.07 -11.74 16.90
C VAL A 151 -5.82 -11.13 17.53
N LEU A 152 -5.09 -11.91 18.33
CA LEU A 152 -3.83 -11.45 18.94
C LEU A 152 -2.79 -11.08 17.88
N GLY A 153 -2.64 -11.89 16.82
CA GLY A 153 -1.73 -11.57 15.72
C GLY A 153 -2.13 -10.31 14.94
N TRP A 154 -3.44 -10.10 14.73
CA TRP A 154 -3.95 -8.90 14.06
C TRP A 154 -3.80 -7.65 14.92
N LEU A 155 -4.15 -7.73 16.21
CA LEU A 155 -3.94 -6.65 17.19
C LEU A 155 -2.46 -6.31 17.36
N ALA A 156 -1.58 -7.32 17.38
CA ALA A 156 -0.15 -7.10 17.41
C ALA A 156 0.28 -6.29 16.20
N ASN A 157 -0.09 -6.66 14.98
CA ASN A 157 0.23 -5.88 13.78
C ASN A 157 -0.39 -4.47 13.80
N LEU A 158 -1.64 -4.35 14.24
CA LEU A 158 -2.36 -3.08 14.33
C LEU A 158 -1.71 -2.10 15.32
N LEU A 159 -1.17 -2.59 16.45
CA LEU A 159 -0.42 -1.75 17.38
C LEU A 159 1.03 -1.52 16.94
N LEU A 160 1.64 -2.53 16.32
CA LEU A 160 3.05 -2.52 15.97
C LEU A 160 3.34 -1.53 14.83
N VAL A 161 2.47 -1.43 13.81
CA VAL A 161 2.68 -0.45 12.72
C VAL A 161 2.70 1.01 13.24
N PRO A 162 1.71 1.49 14.01
CA PRO A 162 1.74 2.85 14.56
C PRO A 162 2.91 3.08 15.51
N VAL A 163 3.22 2.12 16.38
CA VAL A 163 4.38 2.21 17.30
C VAL A 163 5.68 2.32 16.50
N LEU A 164 5.91 1.42 15.55
CA LEU A 164 7.10 1.49 14.70
C LEU A 164 7.16 2.79 13.91
N THR A 165 6.05 3.23 13.34
CA THR A 165 6.00 4.49 12.58
C THR A 165 6.41 5.65 13.48
N PHE A 166 5.90 5.71 14.71
CA PHE A 166 6.25 6.75 15.68
C PHE A 166 7.75 6.73 16.00
N TYR A 167 8.31 5.56 16.31
CA TYR A 167 9.74 5.44 16.64
C TYR A 167 10.64 5.74 15.44
N LEU A 168 10.32 5.18 14.26
CA LEU A 168 11.07 5.41 13.02
C LEU A 168 11.01 6.89 12.60
N LEU A 169 9.85 7.55 12.74
CA LEU A 169 9.72 8.98 12.45
C LEU A 169 10.49 9.82 13.46
N ARG A 170 10.44 9.46 14.75
CA ARG A 170 11.18 10.17 15.80
C ARG A 170 12.68 10.08 15.60
N ASP A 171 13.18 8.90 15.28
CA ASP A 171 14.62 8.61 15.25
C ASP A 171 15.17 8.55 13.80
N TRP A 172 14.39 9.07 12.84
CA TRP A 172 14.68 8.99 11.40
C TRP A 172 16.09 9.46 11.04
N ASP A 173 16.52 10.64 11.51
CA ASP A 173 17.86 11.19 11.18
C ASP A 173 18.98 10.30 11.72
N HIS A 174 18.80 9.73 12.92
CA HIS A 174 19.78 8.84 13.51
C HIS A 174 19.87 7.53 12.72
N LEU A 175 18.73 7.02 12.24
CA LEU A 175 18.67 5.84 11.37
C LEU A 175 19.35 6.10 10.03
N VAL A 176 19.04 7.22 9.37
CA VAL A 176 19.65 7.61 8.08
C VAL A 176 21.16 7.84 8.24
N ALA A 177 21.59 8.52 9.32
CA ALA A 177 23.00 8.71 9.62
C ALA A 177 23.73 7.37 9.87
N GLY A 178 23.08 6.44 10.59
CA GLY A 178 23.59 5.08 10.79
C GLY A 178 23.74 4.30 9.49
N VAL A 179 22.75 4.37 8.60
CA VAL A 179 22.83 3.78 7.24
C VAL A 179 23.98 4.41 6.46
N HIS A 180 24.13 5.73 6.53
CA HIS A 180 25.23 6.44 5.88
C HIS A 180 26.61 5.98 6.39
N ALA A 181 26.76 5.76 7.70
CA ALA A 181 28.01 5.29 8.29
C ALA A 181 28.40 3.85 7.89
N LEU A 182 27.43 3.03 7.49
CA LEU A 182 27.66 1.67 6.99
C LEU A 182 28.10 1.63 5.52
N LEU A 183 27.96 2.75 4.78
CA LEU A 183 28.33 2.81 3.38
C LEU A 183 29.86 2.82 3.21
N PRO A 184 30.42 2.02 2.28
CA PRO A 184 31.82 2.13 1.91
C PRO A 184 32.09 3.54 1.35
N ARG A 185 33.14 4.21 1.86
CA ARG A 185 33.51 5.60 1.47
C ARG A 185 33.60 5.84 -0.05
N ARG A 186 33.92 4.80 -0.83
CA ARG A 186 33.97 4.87 -2.31
C ARG A 186 32.60 5.12 -2.95
N ASN A 187 31.53 4.61 -2.35
CA ASN A 187 30.18 4.62 -2.91
C ASN A 187 29.27 5.66 -2.24
N GLU A 188 29.68 6.21 -1.09
CA GLU A 188 28.91 7.17 -0.29
C GLU A 188 28.42 8.37 -1.12
N ALA A 189 29.30 8.97 -1.92
CA ALA A 189 28.95 10.10 -2.78
C ALA A 189 27.88 9.73 -3.83
N THR A 190 27.99 8.56 -4.45
CA THR A 190 27.03 8.08 -5.45
C THR A 190 25.67 7.77 -4.81
N VAL A 191 25.66 7.07 -3.67
CA VAL A 191 24.42 6.72 -2.96
C VAL A 191 23.71 7.98 -2.45
N SER A 192 24.45 8.93 -1.86
CA SER A 192 23.87 10.20 -1.40
C SER A 192 23.30 11.03 -2.54
N ARG A 193 23.94 11.02 -3.73
CA ARG A 193 23.42 11.72 -4.91
C ARG A 193 22.12 11.08 -5.40
N LEU A 194 22.11 9.75 -5.59
CA LEU A 194 20.92 9.02 -6.01
C LEU A 194 19.77 9.16 -5.01
N ALA A 195 20.05 9.14 -3.71
CA ALA A 195 19.03 9.33 -2.68
C ALA A 195 18.38 10.72 -2.77
N ARG A 196 19.18 11.77 -3.00
CA ARG A 196 18.67 13.14 -3.19
C ARG A 196 17.86 13.29 -4.47
N GLU A 197 18.35 12.73 -5.58
CA GLU A 197 17.60 12.72 -6.85
C GLU A 197 16.24 12.01 -6.69
N ALA A 198 16.21 10.88 -5.98
CA ALA A 198 14.98 10.15 -5.70
C ALA A 198 14.02 10.95 -4.81
N ASP A 199 14.53 11.60 -3.76
CA ASP A 199 13.74 12.46 -2.86
C ASP A 199 13.13 13.66 -3.61
N GLU A 200 13.90 14.30 -4.48
CA GLU A 200 13.43 15.42 -5.30
C GLU A 200 12.32 15.00 -6.26
N VAL A 201 12.49 13.86 -6.97
CA VAL A 201 11.46 13.31 -7.86
C VAL A 201 10.20 12.92 -7.08
N LEU A 202 10.35 12.29 -5.92
CA LEU A 202 9.22 11.85 -5.10
C LEU A 202 8.45 13.05 -4.51
N SER A 203 9.17 14.06 -4.03
CA SER A 203 8.60 15.31 -3.53
C SER A 203 7.86 16.08 -4.64
N ALA A 204 8.43 16.15 -5.85
CA ALA A 204 7.80 16.76 -7.01
C ALA A 204 6.52 16.01 -7.43
N PHE A 205 6.56 14.68 -7.45
CA PHE A 205 5.40 13.83 -7.74
C PHE A 205 4.28 14.02 -6.71
N LEU A 206 4.60 13.99 -5.42
CA LEU A 206 3.61 14.20 -4.35
C LEU A 206 2.96 15.58 -4.45
N ARG A 207 3.74 16.62 -4.70
CA ARG A 207 3.20 17.98 -4.90
C ARG A 207 2.31 18.06 -6.14
N GLY A 208 2.72 17.43 -7.24
CA GLY A 208 1.92 17.32 -8.46
C GLY A 208 0.59 16.62 -8.21
N GLN A 209 0.62 15.46 -7.54
CA GLN A 209 -0.57 14.69 -7.22
C GLN A 209 -1.53 15.46 -6.30
N LEU A 210 -1.02 16.17 -5.29
CA LEU A 210 -1.85 17.00 -4.42
C LEU A 210 -2.52 18.15 -5.19
N LEU A 211 -1.82 18.77 -6.13
CA LEU A 211 -2.37 19.83 -6.98
C LEU A 211 -3.45 19.26 -7.91
N VAL A 212 -3.23 18.08 -8.48
CA VAL A 212 -4.22 17.36 -9.30
C VAL A 212 -5.45 17.00 -8.47
N MET A 213 -5.28 16.45 -7.26
CA MET A 213 -6.39 16.11 -6.36
C MET A 213 -7.19 17.36 -5.97
N PHE A 214 -6.52 18.48 -5.71
CA PHE A 214 -7.18 19.75 -5.43
C PHE A 214 -7.97 20.27 -6.64
N ALA A 215 -7.36 20.26 -7.83
CA ALA A 215 -8.02 20.67 -9.07
C ALA A 215 -9.26 19.80 -9.38
N LEU A 216 -9.13 18.47 -9.28
CA LEU A 216 -10.25 17.54 -9.44
C LEU A 216 -11.33 17.78 -8.38
N GLY A 217 -10.94 18.02 -7.12
CA GLY A 217 -11.88 18.36 -6.05
C GLY A 217 -12.70 19.60 -6.37
N VAL A 218 -12.06 20.66 -6.86
CA VAL A 218 -12.74 21.89 -7.28
C VAL A 218 -13.67 21.62 -8.47
N ILE A 219 -13.17 20.96 -9.53
CA ILE A 219 -13.95 20.67 -10.74
C ILE A 219 -15.17 19.80 -10.43
N TYR A 220 -15.00 18.74 -9.63
CA TYR A 220 -16.12 17.85 -9.28
C TYR A 220 -17.13 18.55 -8.38
N THR A 221 -16.69 19.36 -7.42
CA THR A 221 -17.60 20.09 -6.53
C THR A 221 -18.42 21.11 -7.31
N THR A 222 -17.79 21.90 -8.19
CA THR A 222 -18.51 22.88 -9.01
C THR A 222 -19.38 22.23 -10.07
N GLY A 223 -18.88 21.16 -10.71
CA GLY A 223 -19.60 20.42 -11.74
C GLY A 223 -20.85 19.72 -11.20
N LEU A 224 -20.77 19.08 -10.02
CA LEU A 224 -21.92 18.45 -9.37
C LEU A 224 -22.89 19.47 -8.76
N TRP A 225 -22.42 20.67 -8.39
CA TRP A 225 -23.30 21.72 -7.87
C TRP A 225 -24.13 22.41 -8.97
N LEU A 226 -23.61 22.46 -10.20
CA LEU A 226 -24.28 23.07 -11.35
C LEU A 226 -25.37 22.19 -11.99
N VAL A 227 -25.38 20.88 -11.70
CA VAL A 227 -26.35 19.90 -12.21
C VAL A 227 -27.44 19.65 -11.18
#